data_AF-A0A7V1E799-F1
#
_entry.id   AF-A0A7V1E799-F1
#
_cell.length_a   1.000
_cell.length_b   1.000
_cell.length_c   1.000
_cell.angle_alpha   90.00
_cell.angle_beta   90.00
_cell.angle_gamma   90.00
#
_symmetry.space_group_name_H-M   'P 1'
#
loop_
_entity.id
_entity.type
_entity.pdbx_description
1 polymer ?
#
loop_
_entity_poly.entity_id
_entity_poly.type
_entity_poly.pdbx_seq_one_letter_code
_entity_poly.pdbx_strand_id
1 'polypeptide(L)'
;MGIDHIQVNFLAVRKNLKAAADRSGRNESDIRLVTVGKTRSIDEISAAIASGATDIGENRVQELVAKESQFDADVNWHFIGALACQVQQQVSQDFLGQHPVW
;
A
#
# COMPACT_ATOMS: atom_id res chain seq x y z
N MET A 1 18.44 -0.50 -14.66
CA MET A 1 17.75 0.65 -14.03
C MET A 1 17.18 0.12 -12.73
N GLY A 2 17.84 0.41 -11.61
CA GLY A 2 17.57 -0.22 -10.32
C GLY A 2 16.38 0.37 -9.59
N ILE A 3 16.16 -0.13 -8.37
CA ILE A 3 15.17 0.33 -7.39
C ILE A 3 15.38 1.79 -6.91
N ASP A 4 16.50 2.43 -7.29
CA ASP A 4 16.89 3.79 -6.89
C ASP A 4 15.83 4.88 -7.18
N HIS A 5 15.03 4.70 -8.24
CA HIS A 5 14.00 5.66 -8.61
C HIS A 5 12.77 5.62 -7.68
N ILE A 6 12.57 4.54 -6.92
CA ILE A 6 11.40 4.36 -6.05
C ILE A 6 11.41 5.37 -4.92
N GLN A 7 12.58 5.56 -4.28
CA GLN A 7 12.74 6.54 -3.22
C GLN A 7 12.48 7.96 -3.74
N VAL A 8 13.03 8.30 -4.91
CA VAL A 8 12.83 9.61 -5.53
C VAL A 8 11.34 9.86 -5.80
N ASN A 9 10.65 8.87 -6.38
CA ASN A 9 9.23 8.97 -6.68
C ASN A 9 8.39 9.07 -5.41
N PHE A 10 8.68 8.26 -4.39
CA PHE A 10 7.95 8.28 -3.12
C PHE A 10 8.05 9.64 -2.43
N LEU A 11 9.27 10.20 -2.34
CA LEU A 11 9.49 11.52 -1.74
C LEU A 11 8.82 12.64 -2.54
N ALA A 12 8.82 12.54 -3.87
CA ALA A 12 8.10 13.50 -4.73
C ALA A 12 6.58 13.45 -4.49
N VAL A 13 6.01 12.26 -4.35
CA VAL A 13 4.58 12.08 -4.03
C VAL A 13 4.25 12.62 -2.64
N ARG A 14 5.09 12.34 -1.62
CA ARG A 14 4.92 12.90 -0.26
C ARG A 14 4.94 14.43 -0.27
N LYS A 15 5.87 15.05 -1.01
CA LYS A 15 5.92 16.50 -1.18
C LYS A 15 4.64 17.06 -1.82
N ASN A 16 4.14 16.40 -2.86
CA ASN A 16 2.91 16.80 -3.54
C ASN A 16 1.67 16.66 -2.65
N LEU A 17 1.61 15.58 -1.85
CA LEU A 17 0.57 15.34 -0.87
C LEU A 17 0.54 16.48 0.16
N LYS A 18 1.69 16.82 0.76
CA LYS A 18 1.80 17.92 1.70
C LYS A 18 1.29 19.23 1.10
N ALA A 19 1.75 19.58 -0.10
CA ALA A 19 1.30 20.80 -0.77
C ALA A 19 -0.21 20.79 -1.06
N ALA A 20 -0.81 19.63 -1.36
CA ALA A 20 -2.25 19.50 -1.57
C ALA A 20 -3.04 19.61 -0.26
N ALA A 21 -2.53 19.04 0.84
CA ALA A 21 -3.10 19.19 2.18
C ALA A 21 -3.14 20.67 2.59
N ASP A 22 -2.01 21.37 2.44
CA ASP A 22 -1.89 22.80 2.76
C ASP A 22 -2.88 23.64 1.94
N ARG A 23 -2.99 23.40 0.61
CA ARG A 23 -3.95 24.09 -0.26
C ARG A 23 -5.42 23.83 0.09
N SER A 24 -5.72 22.68 0.69
CA SER A 24 -7.08 22.30 1.07
C SER A 24 -7.41 22.63 2.53
N GLY A 25 -6.49 23.24 3.28
CA GLY A 25 -6.67 23.53 4.70
C GLY A 25 -6.77 22.27 5.57
N ARG A 26 -6.23 21.14 5.10
CA ARG A 26 -6.21 19.86 5.83
C ARG A 26 -4.83 19.61 6.42
N ASN A 27 -4.77 18.86 7.52
CA ASN A 27 -3.50 18.36 8.01
C ASN A 27 -3.04 17.16 7.16
N GLU A 28 -1.74 17.08 6.89
CA GLU A 28 -1.12 15.94 6.23
C GLU A 28 -1.37 14.64 7.00
N SER A 29 -1.42 14.69 8.34
CA SER A 29 -1.73 13.54 9.18
C SER A 29 -3.11 12.93 8.94
N ASP A 30 -4.04 13.70 8.37
CA ASP A 30 -5.41 13.26 8.10
C ASP A 30 -5.53 12.55 6.74
N ILE A 31 -4.42 12.42 6.01
CA ILE A 31 -4.36 11.83 4.68
C ILE A 31 -3.49 10.58 4.73
N ARG A 32 -4.11 9.42 4.49
CA ARG A 32 -3.40 8.16 4.34
C ARG A 32 -2.89 8.00 2.91
N LEU A 33 -1.58 7.81 2.75
CA LEU A 33 -0.96 7.50 1.47
C LEU A 33 -0.76 5.99 1.34
N VAL A 34 -1.55 5.34 0.49
CA VAL A 34 -1.43 3.90 0.22
C VAL A 34 -0.55 3.68 -1.01
N THR A 35 0.56 2.98 -0.86
CA THR A 35 1.49 2.63 -1.95
C THR A 35 1.03 1.33 -2.62
N VAL A 36 0.69 1.38 -3.90
CA VAL A 36 0.14 0.20 -4.60
C VAL A 36 1.26 -0.75 -5.03
N GLY A 37 1.28 -1.95 -4.46
CA GLY A 37 2.28 -2.99 -4.69
C GLY A 37 1.94 -3.97 -5.83
N LYS A 38 0.75 -3.84 -6.43
CA LYS A 38 0.30 -4.76 -7.49
C LYS A 38 1.33 -4.88 -8.60
N THR A 39 1.62 -6.11 -9.01
CA THR A 39 2.64 -6.44 -10.04
C THR A 39 4.06 -5.94 -9.74
N ARG A 40 4.37 -5.53 -8.50
CA ARG A 40 5.73 -5.16 -8.07
C ARG A 40 6.39 -6.32 -7.33
N SER A 41 7.70 -6.41 -7.47
CA SER A 41 8.56 -7.36 -6.77
C SER A 41 8.73 -6.99 -5.29
N ILE A 42 9.21 -7.96 -4.51
CA ILE A 42 9.50 -7.79 -3.08
C ILE A 42 10.59 -6.73 -2.86
N ASP A 43 11.59 -6.67 -3.72
CA ASP A 43 12.66 -5.66 -3.64
C ASP A 43 12.13 -4.25 -3.90
N GLU A 44 11.22 -4.08 -4.86
CA GLU A 44 10.58 -2.79 -5.13
C GLU A 44 9.71 -2.34 -3.94
N ILE A 45 8.97 -3.26 -3.32
CA ILE A 45 8.14 -2.96 -2.13
C ILE A 45 9.04 -2.65 -0.93
N SER A 46 10.12 -3.43 -0.72
CA SER A 46 11.14 -3.17 0.30
C SER A 46 11.74 -1.77 0.16
N ALA A 47 12.07 -1.36 -1.06
CA ALA A 47 12.59 -0.02 -1.33
C ALA A 47 11.57 1.09 -1.00
N ALA A 48 10.29 0.85 -1.26
CA ALA A 48 9.22 1.78 -0.89
C ALA A 48 9.06 1.88 0.64
N ILE A 49 9.08 0.74 1.34
CA ILE A 49 9.03 0.69 2.82
C ILE A 49 10.23 1.42 3.42
N ALA A 50 11.44 1.16 2.91
CA ALA A 50 12.66 1.86 3.34
C ALA A 50 12.61 3.38 3.08
N SER A 51 11.79 3.82 2.12
CA SER A 51 11.55 5.24 1.82
C SER A 51 10.49 5.88 2.74
N GLY A 52 9.84 5.10 3.60
CA GLY A 52 8.82 5.54 4.56
C GLY A 52 7.39 5.14 4.21
N ALA A 53 7.18 4.22 3.28
CA ALA A 53 5.84 3.66 3.03
C ALA A 53 5.40 2.76 4.20
N THR A 54 4.22 3.06 4.77
CA THR A 54 3.63 2.32 5.90
C THR A 54 2.35 1.57 5.54
N ASP A 55 1.76 1.88 4.38
CA ASP A 55 0.51 1.35 3.91
C ASP A 55 0.70 0.82 2.48
N ILE A 56 0.54 -0.50 2.29
CA ILE A 56 0.72 -1.17 1.01
C ILE A 56 -0.63 -1.70 0.52
N GLY A 57 -0.97 -1.38 -0.74
CA GLY A 57 -2.22 -1.78 -1.37
C GLY A 57 -2.02 -2.88 -2.40
N GLU A 58 -2.79 -3.97 -2.28
CA GLU A 58 -2.81 -5.07 -3.25
C GLU A 58 -4.21 -5.32 -3.82
N ASN A 59 -4.26 -5.70 -5.09
CA ASN A 59 -5.53 -5.92 -5.81
C ASN A 59 -5.99 -7.38 -5.76
N ARG A 60 -5.14 -8.31 -5.33
CA ARG A 60 -5.42 -9.75 -5.29
C ARG A 60 -5.02 -10.31 -3.94
N VAL A 61 -5.91 -11.07 -3.32
CA VAL A 61 -5.68 -11.64 -1.99
C VAL A 61 -4.50 -12.60 -1.97
N GLN A 62 -4.33 -13.41 -3.02
CA GLN A 62 -3.18 -14.33 -3.09
C GLN A 62 -1.85 -13.57 -3.15
N GLU A 63 -1.78 -12.45 -3.87
CA GLU A 63 -0.58 -11.62 -3.93
C GLU A 63 -0.34 -10.92 -2.58
N LEU A 64 -1.40 -10.42 -1.93
CA LEU A 64 -1.31 -9.78 -0.61
C LEU A 64 -0.71 -10.75 0.41
N VAL A 65 -1.33 -11.92 0.62
CA VAL A 65 -0.88 -12.90 1.62
C VAL A 65 0.55 -13.41 1.31
N ALA A 66 0.85 -13.66 0.03
CA ALA A 66 2.16 -14.14 -0.38
C ALA A 66 3.28 -13.11 -0.20
N LYS A 67 2.96 -11.81 -0.28
CA LYS A 67 3.92 -10.72 -0.07
C LYS A 67 4.02 -10.38 1.41
N GLU A 68 2.90 -10.21 2.10
CA GLU A 68 2.82 -9.88 3.53
C GLU A 68 3.69 -10.81 4.37
N SER A 69 3.59 -12.12 4.14
CA SER A 69 4.40 -13.13 4.83
C SER A 69 5.92 -13.01 4.64
N GLN A 70 6.40 -12.15 3.73
CA GLN A 70 7.82 -11.89 3.48
C GLN A 70 8.34 -10.64 4.18
N PHE A 71 7.49 -9.88 4.88
CA PHE A 71 7.89 -8.67 5.59
C PHE A 71 7.61 -8.81 7.08
N ASP A 72 8.66 -8.67 7.90
CA ASP A 72 8.55 -8.59 9.37
C ASP A 72 8.23 -7.16 9.86
N ALA A 73 8.20 -6.19 8.94
CA ALA A 73 8.00 -4.78 9.27
C ALA A 73 6.53 -4.47 9.59
N ASP A 74 6.32 -3.52 10.51
CA ASP A 74 4.99 -3.01 10.89
C ASP A 74 4.39 -2.19 9.74
N VAL A 75 3.88 -2.90 8.74
CA VAL A 75 3.32 -2.38 7.49
C VAL A 75 1.86 -2.79 7.41
N ASN A 76 1.00 -1.83 7.11
CA ASN A 76 -0.42 -2.05 6.97
C ASN A 76 -0.73 -2.54 5.56
N TRP A 77 -1.24 -3.75 5.43
CA TRP A 77 -1.66 -4.32 4.15
C TRP A 77 -3.14 -4.05 3.90
N HIS A 78 -3.44 -3.40 2.79
CA HIS A 78 -4.78 -3.03 2.36
C HIS A 78 -5.16 -3.80 1.11
N PHE A 79 -6.33 -4.41 1.13
CA PHE A 79 -6.91 -4.95 -0.10
C PHE A 79 -7.69 -3.84 -0.80
N ILE A 80 -7.24 -3.46 -2.01
CA ILE A 80 -7.83 -2.38 -2.82
C ILE A 80 -8.38 -2.91 -4.16
N GLY A 81 -8.56 -4.22 -4.26
CA GLY A 81 -9.14 -4.88 -5.43
C GLY A 81 -10.66 -4.79 -5.46
N ALA A 82 -11.26 -4.97 -6.65
CA ALA A 82 -12.70 -5.08 -6.76
C ALA A 82 -13.20 -6.36 -6.06
N LEU A 83 -14.13 -6.22 -5.12
CA LEU A 83 -14.81 -7.34 -4.47
C LEU A 83 -15.83 -7.96 -5.44
N ALA A 84 -15.37 -8.79 -6.36
CA ALA A 84 -16.29 -9.61 -7.16
C ALA A 84 -16.86 -10.75 -6.31
N CYS A 85 -18.08 -11.22 -6.63
CA CYS A 85 -18.75 -12.33 -5.92
C CYS A 85 -17.88 -13.61 -5.82
N GLN A 86 -17.07 -13.90 -6.84
CA GLN A 86 -16.11 -15.02 -6.80
C GLN A 86 -14.94 -14.76 -5.83
N VAL A 87 -14.51 -13.51 -5.69
CA VAL A 87 -13.44 -13.13 -4.75
C VAL A 87 -13.97 -13.22 -3.31
N GLN A 88 -15.25 -12.88 -3.05
CA GLN A 88 -15.85 -13.04 -1.72
C GLN A 88 -15.79 -14.47 -1.17
N GLN A 89 -15.82 -15.51 -2.01
CA GLN A 89 -15.65 -16.90 -1.54
C GLN A 89 -14.18 -17.23 -1.21
N GLN A 90 -13.23 -16.50 -1.78
CA GLN A 90 -11.80 -16.68 -1.56
C GLN A 90 -11.30 -15.90 -0.33
N VAL A 91 -12.06 -14.91 0.12
CA VAL A 91 -11.71 -14.04 1.25
C VAL A 91 -12.58 -14.40 2.45
N SER A 92 -11.98 -14.97 3.50
CA SER A 92 -12.71 -15.27 4.74
C SER A 92 -13.16 -13.99 5.45
N GLN A 93 -14.20 -14.09 6.29
CA GLN A 93 -14.61 -12.99 7.18
C GLN A 93 -13.44 -12.52 8.07
N ASP A 94 -12.60 -13.45 8.51
CA ASP A 94 -11.41 -13.16 9.31
C ASP A 94 -10.39 -12.30 8.53
N PHE A 95 -10.22 -12.54 7.23
CA PHE A 95 -9.34 -11.74 6.37
C PHE A 95 -9.86 -10.31 6.23
N LEU A 96 -11.17 -10.13 6.01
CA LEU A 96 -11.78 -8.80 5.92
C LEU A 96 -11.67 -8.01 7.24
N GLY A 97 -11.57 -8.69 8.37
CA GLY A 97 -11.32 -8.07 9.68
C GLY A 97 -9.87 -7.63 9.89
N GLN A 98 -8.91 -8.30 9.24
CA GLN A 98 -7.47 -8.03 9.37
C GLN A 98 -6.96 -6.99 8.36
N HIS A 99 -7.55 -6.97 7.16
CA HIS A 99 -7.15 -6.05 6.09
C HIS A 99 -8.28 -5.09 5.77
N PRO A 100 -8.09 -3.78 6.01
CA PRO A 100 -9.07 -2.78 5.61
C PRO A 100 -9.37 -2.87 4.11
N VAL A 101 -10.66 -2.94 3.79
CA VAL A 101 -11.18 -2.89 2.43
C VAL A 101 -11.92 -1.57 2.24
N TRP A 102 -11.63 -0.88 1.13
CA TRP A 102 -12.17 0.43 0.79
C TRP A 102 -13.05 0.36 -0.47
#